data_AF-A0A5D2NT70-F1
#
_entry.id   AF-A0A5D2NT70-F1
#
_cell.length_a   1.000
_cell.length_b   1.000
_cell.length_c   1.000
_cell.angle_alpha   90.00
_cell.angle_beta   90.00
_cell.angle_gamma   90.00
#
_symmetry.space_group_name_H-M   'P 1'
#
loop_
_entity.id
_entity.type
_entity.pdbx_description
1 polymer ?
#
loop_
_entity_poly.entity_id
_entity_poly.type
_entity_poly.pdbx_seq_one_letter_code
_entity_poly.pdbx_strand_id
1 'polypeptide(L)'
;MDVRVKLLILLATSLLIYSLIVLLKVLYDYWWVPLRIQHFLNSQGLRGPPYKFIHGCNKQINKMRSEALSKPMGLTHNILPRVFPHYYSWINLYVDWERTIFLGTVLKLRW
;
A
#
# COMPACT_ATOMS: atom_id res chain seq x y z
N MET A 1 26.39 38.70 -26.70
CA MET A 1 25.22 38.16 -25.96
C MET A 1 25.01 39.00 -24.72
N ASP A 2 23.88 39.69 -24.66
CA ASP A 2 23.57 40.63 -23.59
C ASP A 2 23.50 39.93 -22.23
N VAL A 3 23.94 40.61 -21.18
CA VAL A 3 23.94 40.12 -19.79
C VAL A 3 22.53 39.66 -19.37
N ARG A 4 21.50 40.36 -19.87
CA ARG A 4 20.09 40.01 -19.68
C ARG A 4 19.76 38.61 -20.21
N VAL A 5 20.25 38.26 -21.40
CA VAL A 5 20.02 36.94 -22.01
C VAL A 5 20.72 35.84 -21.21
N LYS A 6 21.94 36.09 -20.72
CA LYS A 6 22.66 35.13 -19.86
C LYS A 6 21.91 34.87 -18.54
N LEU A 7 21.37 35.92 -17.90
CA LEU A 7 20.56 35.80 -16.68
C LEU A 7 19.29 34.97 -16.91
N LEU A 8 18.57 35.21 -18.01
CA LEU A 8 17.35 34.45 -18.34
C LEU A 8 17.64 32.96 -18.57
N ILE A 9 18.74 32.64 -19.25
CA ILE A 9 19.15 31.24 -19.50
C ILE A 9 19.45 30.52 -18.17
N LEU A 10 20.18 31.17 -17.25
CA LEU A 10 20.52 30.59 -15.95
C LEU A 10 19.28 30.33 -15.07
N LEU A 11 18.31 31.25 -15.11
CA LEU A 11 17.05 31.07 -14.38
C LEU A 11 16.21 29.93 -14.97
N ALA A 12 16.11 29.87 -16.30
CA ALA A 12 15.36 28.82 -16.98
C ALA A 12 15.94 27.43 -16.70
N THR A 13 17.27 27.26 -16.75
CA THR A 13 17.92 25.97 -16.47
C THR A 13 17.76 25.56 -15.01
N SER A 14 17.88 26.49 -14.06
CA SER A 14 17.65 26.21 -12.64
C SER A 14 16.22 25.72 -12.37
N LEU A 15 15.21 26.37 -12.96
CA LEU A 15 13.81 25.96 -12.84
C LEU A 15 13.55 24.57 -13.46
N LEU A 16 14.19 24.28 -14.59
CA LEU A 16 14.08 22.99 -15.28
C LEU A 16 14.70 21.86 -14.45
N ILE A 17 15.86 22.10 -13.84
CA ILE A 17 16.51 21.13 -12.95
C ILE A 17 15.64 20.89 -11.70
N TYR A 18 15.08 21.95 -11.11
CA TYR A 18 14.21 21.83 -9.95
C TYR A 18 12.96 20.99 -10.26
N SER A 19 12.30 21.23 -11.39
CA SER A 19 11.12 20.47 -11.78
C SER A 19 11.45 19.00 -12.05
N LEU A 20 12.59 18.69 -12.66
CA LEU A 20 13.11 17.34 -12.85
C LEU A 20 13.31 16.60 -11.51
N ILE A 21 13.92 17.25 -10.52
CA ILE A 21 14.15 16.65 -9.19
C ILE A 21 12.81 16.32 -8.52
N VAL A 22 11.85 17.24 -8.57
CA VAL A 22 10.51 17.01 -7.99
C VAL A 22 9.81 15.84 -8.69
N LEU A 23 9.88 15.77 -10.03
CA LEU A 23 9.28 14.68 -10.79
C LEU A 23 9.89 13.33 -10.41
N LEU A 24 11.22 13.25 -10.30
CA LEU A 24 11.93 12.04 -9.90
C LEU A 24 11.56 11.60 -8.48
N LYS A 25 11.45 12.55 -7.54
CA LYS A 25 11.05 12.26 -6.17
C LYS A 25 9.63 11.70 -6.10
N VAL A 26 8.69 12.33 -6.82
CA VAL A 26 7.31 11.84 -6.90
C VAL A 26 7.28 10.45 -7.52
N LEU A 27 8.02 10.20 -8.60
CA LEU A 27 8.08 8.88 -9.23
C LEU A 27 8.66 7.82 -8.28
N TYR A 28 9.72 8.16 -7.54
CA TYR A 28 10.33 7.27 -6.55
C TYR A 28 9.34 6.95 -5.42
N ASP A 29 8.71 7.95 -4.82
CA ASP A 29 7.75 7.74 -3.73
C ASP A 29 6.53 6.94 -4.21
N TYR A 30 6.12 7.15 -5.46
CA TYR A 30 4.93 6.50 -6.01
C TYR A 30 5.17 5.08 -6.55
N TRP A 31 6.38 4.78 -7.01
CA TRP A 31 6.70 3.48 -7.61
C TRP A 31 7.54 2.60 -6.66
N TRP A 32 8.59 3.17 -6.07
CA TRP A 32 9.57 2.41 -5.30
C TRP A 32 9.08 2.05 -3.90
N VAL A 33 8.46 3.00 -3.19
CA VAL A 33 7.92 2.78 -1.84
C VAL A 33 6.88 1.64 -1.81
N PRO A 34 5.84 1.62 -2.66
CA PRO A 34 4.85 0.54 -2.60
C PRO A 34 5.43 -0.82 -2.98
N LEU A 35 6.35 -0.89 -3.95
CA LEU A 35 7.02 -2.13 -4.32
C LEU A 35 7.90 -2.67 -3.19
N ARG A 36 8.65 -1.79 -2.51
CA ARG A 36 9.46 -2.17 -1.35
C ARG A 36 8.59 -2.73 -0.23
N ILE A 37 7.49 -2.06 0.11
CA ILE A 37 6.56 -2.52 1.16
C ILE A 37 5.95 -3.87 0.76
N GLN A 38 5.55 -4.02 -0.50
CA GLN A 38 4.98 -5.28 -0.98
C GLN A 38 5.98 -6.43 -0.90
N HIS A 39 7.24 -6.20 -1.29
CA HIS A 39 8.29 -7.21 -1.20
C HIS A 39 8.59 -7.60 0.26
N PHE A 40 8.66 -6.59 1.15
CA PHE A 40 8.86 -6.81 2.58
C PHE A 40 7.73 -7.66 3.20
N LEU A 41 6.46 -7.31 2.95
CA LEU A 41 5.32 -8.07 3.46
C LEU A 41 5.27 -9.50 2.89
N ASN A 42 5.55 -9.66 1.60
CA ASN A 42 5.62 -10.97 0.97
C ASN A 42 6.71 -11.85 1.60
N SER A 43 7.85 -11.28 1.97
CA SER A 43 8.94 -12.00 2.66
C SER A 43 8.52 -12.51 4.05
N GLN A 44 7.58 -11.82 4.70
CA GLN A 44 7.00 -12.23 5.98
C GLN A 44 5.85 -13.25 5.83
N GLY A 45 5.56 -13.70 4.60
CA GLY A 45 4.43 -14.59 4.32
C GLY A 45 3.08 -13.87 4.28
N LEU A 46 3.05 -12.56 4.50
CA LEU A 46 1.86 -11.72 4.39
C LEU A 46 1.68 -11.32 2.93
N ARG A 47 1.11 -12.23 2.14
CA ARG A 47 0.74 -11.91 0.76
C ARG A 47 -0.42 -10.92 0.78
N GLY A 48 -0.38 -9.92 -0.09
CA GLY A 48 -1.43 -8.93 -0.22
C GLY A 48 -1.91 -8.83 -1.66
N PRO A 49 -3.08 -8.20 -1.91
CA PRO A 49 -3.48 -7.87 -3.25
C PRO A 49 -2.39 -7.04 -3.95
N PRO A 50 -2.14 -7.27 -5.25
CA PRO A 50 -1.09 -6.54 -5.95
C PRO A 50 -1.37 -5.05 -5.96
N TYR A 51 -0.31 -4.25 -5.85
CA TYR A 51 -0.42 -2.79 -5.92
C TYR A 51 -1.10 -2.38 -7.24
N LYS A 52 -2.12 -1.53 -7.14
CA LYS A 52 -2.83 -0.94 -8.29
C LYS A 52 -2.59 0.56 -8.30
N PHE A 53 -2.03 1.05 -9.40
CA PHE A 53 -1.67 2.46 -9.61
C PHE A 53 -2.91 3.38 -9.46
N ILE A 54 -2.78 4.48 -8.69
CA ILE A 54 -3.77 5.56 -8.46
C ILE A 54 -4.98 5.21 -7.61
N HIS A 55 -5.70 4.13 -7.92
CA HIS A 55 -6.94 3.81 -7.20
C HIS A 55 -6.74 2.83 -6.05
N GLY A 56 -5.56 2.19 -5.97
CA GLY A 56 -5.21 1.23 -4.94
C GLY A 56 -6.26 0.12 -4.78
N CYS A 57 -6.45 -0.32 -3.53
CA CYS A 57 -7.49 -1.27 -3.15
C CYS A 57 -8.77 -0.59 -2.62
N ASN A 58 -8.80 0.75 -2.54
CA ASN A 58 -9.85 1.51 -1.85
C ASN A 58 -11.25 1.27 -2.44
N LYS A 59 -11.37 1.20 -3.77
CA LYS A 59 -12.64 0.90 -4.43
C LYS A 59 -13.16 -0.49 -4.05
N GLN A 60 -12.26 -1.46 -3.93
CA GLN A 60 -12.59 -2.84 -3.59
C GLN A 60 -12.98 -2.95 -2.10
N ILE A 61 -12.24 -2.27 -1.23
CA ILE A 61 -12.56 -2.15 0.21
C ILE A 61 -13.93 -1.51 0.41
N ASN A 62 -14.22 -0.40 -0.27
CA ASN A 62 -15.50 0.29 -0.18
C ASN A 62 -16.67 -0.57 -0.68
N LYS A 63 -16.46 -1.32 -1.77
CA LYS A 63 -17.45 -2.28 -2.26
C LYS A 63 -17.74 -3.37 -1.22
N MET A 64 -16.70 -4.02 -0.68
CA MET A 64 -16.85 -5.03 0.37
C MET A 64 -17.52 -4.47 1.62
N ARG A 65 -17.22 -3.22 1.99
CA ARG A 65 -17.85 -2.54 3.12
C ARG A 65 -19.35 -2.30 2.89
N SER A 66 -19.71 -1.82 1.70
CA SER A 66 -21.10 -1.61 1.32
C SER A 66 -21.89 -2.93 1.33
N GLU A 67 -21.32 -4.00 0.76
CA GLU A 67 -21.92 -5.34 0.77
C GLU A 67 -22.05 -5.94 2.18
N ALA A 68 -21.06 -5.72 3.04
CA ALA A 68 -21.11 -6.19 4.42
C ALA A 68 -22.17 -5.43 5.23
N LEU A 69 -22.42 -4.15 4.93
CA LEU A 69 -23.44 -3.33 5.59
C LEU A 69 -24.87 -3.63 5.09
N SER A 70 -25.03 -3.98 3.81
CA SER A 70 -26.34 -4.25 3.21
C SER A 70 -26.98 -5.56 3.66
N LYS A 71 -26.17 -6.55 4.04
CA LYS A 71 -26.66 -7.84 4.55
C LYS A 71 -27.05 -7.71 6.03
N PRO A 72 -28.19 -8.24 6.49
CA PRO A 72 -28.49 -8.28 7.93
C PRO A 72 -27.49 -9.20 8.65
N MET A 73 -26.99 -8.78 9.82
CA MET A 73 -26.08 -9.58 10.65
C MET A 73 -26.84 -10.13 11.86
N GLY A 74 -26.72 -11.44 12.09
CA GLY A 74 -27.25 -12.06 13.32
C GLY A 74 -26.45 -11.64 14.56
N LEU A 75 -27.09 -11.72 15.73
CA LEU A 75 -26.45 -11.43 17.01
C LEU A 75 -25.44 -12.54 17.34
N THR A 76 -24.21 -12.38 16.87
CA THR A 76 -23.12 -13.34 17.08
C THR A 76 -21.88 -12.61 17.59
N HIS A 77 -21.00 -13.32 18.30
CA HIS A 77 -19.75 -12.77 18.80
C HIS A 77 -18.74 -12.41 17.68
N ASN A 78 -18.96 -12.87 16.44
CA ASN A 78 -18.05 -12.62 15.32
C ASN A 78 -18.46 -11.37 14.52
N ILE A 79 -18.07 -10.20 15.02
CA ILE A 79 -18.38 -8.91 14.38
C ILE A 79 -17.33 -8.46 13.34
N LEU A 80 -16.18 -9.13 13.29
CA LEU A 80 -15.06 -8.76 12.43
C LEU A 80 -15.40 -8.70 10.92
N PRO A 81 -16.15 -9.66 10.34
CA PRO A 81 -16.55 -9.60 8.94
C PRO A 81 -17.44 -8.39 8.60
N ARG A 82 -18.14 -7.83 9.59
CA ARG A 82 -19.02 -6.67 9.42
C ARG A 82 -18.26 -5.36 9.50
N VAL A 83 -17.35 -5.22 10.48
CA VAL A 83 -16.59 -3.98 10.70
C VAL A 83 -15.45 -3.85 9.70
N PHE A 84 -14.73 -4.95 9.46
CA PHE A 84 -13.56 -5.00 8.59
C PHE A 84 -13.65 -6.17 7.58
N PRO A 85 -14.61 -6.14 6.64
CA PRO A 85 -14.83 -7.25 5.68
C PRO A 85 -13.61 -7.54 4.80
N HIS A 86 -12.86 -6.50 4.42
CA HIS A 86 -11.65 -6.62 3.62
C HIS A 86 -10.54 -7.38 4.36
N TYR A 87 -10.36 -7.10 5.66
CA TYR A 87 -9.35 -7.78 6.48
C TYR A 87 -9.69 -9.25 6.68
N TYR A 88 -10.96 -9.54 7.00
CA TYR A 88 -11.45 -10.91 7.12
C TYR A 88 -11.25 -11.72 5.82
N SER A 89 -11.56 -11.11 4.67
CA SER A 89 -11.35 -11.76 3.36
C SER A 89 -9.87 -11.97 3.03
N TRP A 90 -9.01 -10.99 3.29
CA TRP A 90 -7.58 -11.09 2.96
C TRP A 90 -6.83 -12.06 3.84
N ILE A 91 -7.16 -12.11 5.13
CA ILE A 91 -6.63 -13.13 6.02
C ILE A 91 -6.96 -14.53 5.47
N ASN A 92 -8.21 -14.77 5.09
CA ASN A 92 -8.62 -16.08 4.60
C ASN A 92 -8.02 -16.44 3.23
N LEU A 93 -7.66 -15.44 2.42
CA LEU A 93 -7.13 -15.65 1.06
C LEU A 93 -5.60 -15.72 1.00
N TYR A 94 -4.91 -14.97 1.86
CA TYR A 94 -3.49 -14.73 1.71
C TYR A 94 -2.63 -15.16 2.90
N VAL A 95 -3.22 -15.36 4.08
CA VAL A 95 -2.47 -15.83 5.26
C VAL A 95 -2.44 -17.35 5.26
N ASP A 96 -1.23 -17.89 5.18
CA ASP A 96 -0.93 -19.29 5.43
C ASP A 96 -0.86 -19.51 6.95
N TRP A 97 -2.00 -19.88 7.54
CA TRP A 97 -2.17 -20.00 8.99
C TRP A 97 -1.19 -20.97 9.63
N GLU A 98 -0.88 -22.08 8.97
CA GLU A 98 0.07 -23.08 9.47
C GLU A 98 1.45 -22.46 9.65
N ARG A 99 1.92 -21.71 8.65
CA ARG A 99 3.24 -21.05 8.69
C ARG A 99 3.32 -19.92 9.72
N THR A 100 2.25 -19.13 9.87
CA THR A 100 2.22 -18.05 10.87
C THR A 100 2.14 -18.55 12.31
N ILE A 101 1.36 -19.61 12.58
CA ILE A 101 1.27 -20.21 13.91
C ILE A 101 2.61 -20.87 14.27
N PHE A 102 3.27 -21.52 13.32
CA PHE A 102 4.58 -22.14 13.55
C PHE A 102 5.64 -21.09 13.88
N LEU A 103 5.73 -20.00 13.11
CA LEU A 103 6.67 -18.90 13.40
C LEU A 103 6.37 -18.22 14.74
N GLY A 104 5.09 -17.98 15.06
CA GLY A 104 4.69 -17.40 16.34
C GLY A 104 5.01 -18.30 17.53
N THR A 105 4.84 -19.61 17.40
CA THR A 105 5.16 -20.59 18.46
C THR A 105 6.67 -20.73 18.65
N VAL A 106 7.44 -20.80 17.56
CA VAL A 106 8.91 -20.89 17.59
C VAL A 106 9.55 -19.61 18.13
N LEU A 107 9.02 -18.44 17.79
CA LEU A 107 9.49 -17.16 18.35
C LEU A 107 9.14 -17.00 19.84
N LYS A 108 8.01 -17.57 20.29
CA LYS A 108 7.59 -17.56 21.70
C LYS A 108 8.33 -18.59 22.56
N LEU A 109 8.93 -19.61 21.94
CA LEU A 109 9.83 -20.58 22.60
C LEU A 109 11.30 -20.13 22.63
N ARG A 110 11.63 -19.03 21.93
CA ARG A 110 12.97 -18.45 21.90
C ARG A 110 13.16 -17.30 22.90
N TRP A 111 12.20 -17.09 23.80
CA TRP A 111 12.25 -16.18 24.94
C TRP A 111 11.68 -16.85 26.18
#